data_AF-A0A0D6Q285-F1
#
_entry.id   AF-A0A0D6Q285-F1
#
_cell.length_a   1.000
_cell.length_b   1.000
_cell.length_c   1.000
_cell.angle_alpha   90.00
_cell.angle_beta   90.00
_cell.angle_gamma   90.00
#
_symmetry.space_group_name_H-M   'P 1'
#
loop_
_entity.id
_entity.type
_entity.pdbx_description
1 polymer ?
#
loop_
_entity_poly.entity_id
_entity_poly.type
_entity_poly.pdbx_seq_one_letter_code
_entity_poly.pdbx_strand_id
1 'polypeptide(L)'
;MTQLRRTRTLKERLKTRIRRARGDVFVPRDFADLGEYNSVKRALRQLIVEGEIARLGYGVYARVKTNGLTGRPMLAVRGGFDGAVRQTLSKLKVDWRESDTVRQYNNGRTTQVQANPVFEVQSRFNRKLRYRNLEARFEKPYA
;
A
#
# COMPACT_ATOMS: atom_id res chain seq x y z
N MET A 1 -19.48 19.09 35.50
CA MET A 1 -19.86 17.85 34.77
C MET A 1 -18.61 17.24 34.17
N THR A 2 -18.09 16.17 34.78
CA THR A 2 -16.85 15.52 34.33
C THR A 2 -17.15 14.64 33.13
N GLN A 3 -16.70 15.06 31.95
CA GLN A 3 -16.91 14.33 30.70
C GLN A 3 -16.11 13.01 30.75
N LEU A 4 -16.77 11.86 30.82
CA LEU A 4 -16.11 10.55 30.68
C LEU A 4 -15.39 10.50 29.32
N ARG A 5 -14.05 10.44 29.33
CA ARG A 5 -13.26 10.17 28.13
C ARG A 5 -13.58 8.77 27.63
N ARG A 6 -14.37 8.66 26.56
CA ARG A 6 -14.60 7.38 25.87
C ARG A 6 -13.28 6.82 25.35
N THR A 7 -12.90 5.62 25.79
CA THR A 7 -11.72 4.91 25.26
C THR A 7 -11.92 4.62 23.78
N ARG A 8 -10.96 5.04 22.94
CA ARG A 8 -11.01 4.77 21.49
C ARG A 8 -10.86 3.27 21.24
N THR A 9 -11.71 2.75 20.35
CA THR A 9 -11.64 1.37 19.85
C THR A 9 -10.34 1.15 19.06
N LEU A 10 -9.94 -0.12 18.90
CA LEU A 10 -8.77 -0.47 18.07
C LEU A 10 -8.89 0.08 16.64
N LYS A 11 -10.07 0.00 16.04
CA LYS A 11 -10.36 0.54 14.71
C LYS A 11 -10.10 2.04 14.63
N GLU A 12 -10.57 2.81 15.61
CA GLU A 12 -10.37 4.27 15.67
C GLU A 12 -8.90 4.63 15.91
N ARG A 13 -8.19 3.86 16.74
CA ARG A 13 -6.74 4.02 16.96
C ARG A 13 -5.97 3.74 15.67
N LEU A 14 -6.30 2.68 14.95
CA LEU A 14 -5.72 2.36 13.64
C LEU A 14 -5.98 3.46 12.61
N LYS A 15 -7.23 3.90 12.46
CA LYS A 15 -7.61 5.00 11.58
C LYS A 15 -6.81 6.27 11.89
N THR A 16 -6.67 6.61 13.18
CA THR A 16 -5.87 7.75 13.62
C THR A 16 -4.39 7.58 13.26
N ARG A 17 -3.80 6.41 13.54
CA ARG A 17 -2.39 6.10 13.25
C ARG A 17 -2.10 6.18 11.76
N ILE A 18 -2.97 5.61 10.93
CA ILE A 18 -2.89 5.67 9.47
C ILE A 18 -2.96 7.11 8.99
N ARG A 19 -3.94 7.90 9.45
CA ARG A 19 -4.06 9.32 9.07
C ARG A 19 -2.83 10.15 9.41
N ARG A 20 -2.20 9.90 10.57
CA ARG A 20 -1.03 10.67 11.04
C ARG A 20 0.32 10.14 10.56
N ALA A 21 0.37 8.93 10.00
CA ALA A 21 1.63 8.36 9.52
C ALA A 21 2.20 9.19 8.37
N ARG A 22 3.53 9.21 8.24
CA ARG A 22 4.21 9.84 7.09
C ARG A 22 4.15 8.97 5.83
N GLY A 23 4.16 7.65 5.99
CA GLY A 23 4.04 6.71 4.88
C GLY A 23 2.59 6.45 4.46
N ASP A 24 2.42 5.92 3.27
CA ASP A 24 1.10 5.62 2.70
C ASP A 24 0.80 4.13 2.62
N VAL A 25 1.80 3.27 2.82
CA VAL A 25 1.64 1.81 2.84
C VAL A 25 1.86 1.26 4.24
N PHE A 26 1.00 0.31 4.62
CA PHE A 26 0.96 -0.31 5.93
C PHE A 26 0.92 -1.84 5.84
N VAL A 27 1.55 -2.48 6.81
CA VAL A 27 1.53 -3.92 7.07
C VAL A 27 1.08 -4.15 8.52
N PRO A 28 0.50 -5.30 8.89
CA PRO A 28 -0.03 -5.51 10.24
C PRO A 28 0.98 -5.26 11.36
N ARG A 29 2.27 -5.56 11.12
CA ARG A 29 3.35 -5.33 12.10
C ARG A 29 3.57 -3.85 12.44
N ASP A 30 3.14 -2.91 11.60
CA ASP A 30 3.21 -1.47 11.90
C ASP A 30 2.29 -1.05 13.06
N PHE A 31 1.41 -1.95 13.50
CA PHE A 31 0.41 -1.71 14.53
C PHE A 31 0.48 -2.73 15.67
N ALA A 32 1.60 -3.45 15.81
CA ALA A 32 1.79 -4.43 16.86
C ALA A 32 1.67 -3.82 18.28
N ASP A 33 1.94 -2.52 18.41
CA ASP A 33 1.76 -1.74 19.64
C ASP A 33 0.28 -1.46 20.00
N LEU A 34 -0.64 -1.64 19.04
CA LEU A 34 -2.05 -1.34 19.23
C LEU A 34 -2.87 -2.58 19.64
N GLY A 35 -2.37 -3.78 19.34
CA GLY A 35 -3.01 -5.04 19.74
C GLY A 35 -2.49 -6.24 18.97
N GLU A 36 -3.05 -7.40 19.28
CA GLU A 36 -2.67 -8.67 18.67
C GLU A 36 -2.92 -8.73 17.16
N TYR A 37 -2.12 -9.51 16.46
CA TYR A 37 -2.12 -9.62 15.00
C TYR A 37 -3.51 -9.90 14.40
N ASN A 38 -4.28 -10.83 14.98
CA ASN A 38 -5.61 -11.18 14.49
C ASN A 38 -6.63 -10.06 14.70
N SER A 39 -6.57 -9.39 15.85
CA SER A 39 -7.41 -8.23 16.18
C SER A 39 -7.10 -7.04 15.27
N VAL A 40 -5.83 -6.76 15.00
CA VAL A 40 -5.38 -5.74 14.05
C VAL A 40 -5.89 -6.07 12.64
N LYS A 41 -5.73 -7.30 12.16
CA LYS A 41 -6.24 -7.70 10.84
C LYS A 41 -7.76 -7.57 10.73
N ARG A 42 -8.50 -7.91 11.79
CA ARG A 42 -9.96 -7.75 11.84
C ARG A 42 -10.36 -6.28 11.72
N ALA A 43 -9.71 -5.40 12.48
CA ALA A 43 -9.99 -3.96 12.41
C ALA A 43 -9.55 -3.34 11.08
N LEU A 44 -8.43 -3.76 10.49
CA LEU A 44 -8.02 -3.33 9.14
C LEU A 44 -9.03 -3.78 8.06
N ARG A 45 -9.62 -4.97 8.19
CA ARG A 45 -10.71 -5.40 7.28
C ARG A 45 -11.94 -4.50 7.39
N GLN A 46 -12.32 -4.07 8.59
CA GLN A 46 -13.41 -3.11 8.77
C GLN A 46 -13.12 -1.78 8.09
N LEU A 47 -11.89 -1.25 8.23
CA LEU A 47 -11.47 -0.03 7.53
C LEU A 47 -11.47 -0.17 6.00
N ILE A 48 -11.23 -1.37 5.46
CA ILE A 48 -11.38 -1.61 4.01
C ILE A 48 -12.85 -1.52 3.60
N VAL A 49 -13.75 -2.17 4.35
CA VAL A 49 -15.20 -2.15 4.06
C VAL A 49 -15.75 -0.72 4.14
N GLU A 50 -15.25 0.08 5.08
CA GLU A 50 -15.61 1.50 5.23
C GLU A 50 -14.96 2.42 4.17
N GLY A 51 -14.09 1.88 3.30
CA GLY A 51 -13.41 2.68 2.27
C GLY A 51 -12.34 3.64 2.83
N GLU A 52 -11.87 3.41 4.06
CA GLU A 52 -10.86 4.24 4.75
C GLU A 52 -9.43 3.88 4.37
N ILE A 53 -9.22 2.67 3.85
CA ILE A 53 -7.96 2.17 3.28
C ILE A 53 -8.23 1.22 2.11
N ALA A 54 -7.24 1.03 1.24
CA ALA A 54 -7.27 0.02 0.19
C ALA A 54 -6.43 -1.19 0.57
N ARG A 55 -6.87 -2.39 0.17
CA ARG A 55 -6.03 -3.59 0.21
C ARG A 55 -5.26 -3.72 -1.10
N LEU A 56 -3.95 -3.88 -1.02
CA LEU A 56 -3.10 -4.12 -2.19
C LEU A 56 -2.74 -5.59 -2.37
N GLY A 57 -2.71 -6.36 -1.29
CA GLY A 57 -2.33 -7.76 -1.35
C GLY A 57 -2.46 -8.45 -0.01
N TYR A 58 -1.80 -9.60 0.15
CA TYR A 58 -1.76 -10.28 1.44
C TYR A 58 -1.03 -9.41 2.48
N GLY A 59 -1.76 -8.90 3.48
CA GLY A 59 -1.18 -8.11 4.58
C GLY A 59 -0.54 -6.80 4.14
N VAL A 60 -0.97 -6.22 3.01
CA VAL A 60 -0.50 -4.93 2.51
C VAL A 60 -1.71 -4.03 2.28
N TYR A 61 -1.67 -2.85 2.89
CA TYR A 61 -2.74 -1.87 2.88
C TYR A 61 -2.20 -0.51 2.48
N ALA A 62 -3.01 0.31 1.83
CA ALA A 62 -2.62 1.64 1.41
C ALA A 62 -3.62 2.70 1.85
N ARG A 63 -3.10 3.89 2.15
CA ARG A 63 -3.88 5.09 2.40
C ARG A 63 -4.69 5.44 1.16
N VAL A 64 -5.95 5.81 1.40
CA VAL A 64 -6.81 6.37 0.36
C VAL A 64 -7.19 7.81 0.70
N LYS A 65 -7.58 8.53 -0.34
CA LYS A 65 -8.22 9.84 -0.29
C LYS A 65 -9.50 9.79 -1.10
N THR A 66 -10.45 10.65 -0.75
CA THR A 66 -11.65 10.83 -1.57
C THR A 66 -11.26 11.47 -2.90
N ASN A 67 -11.73 10.92 -4.01
CA ASN A 67 -11.61 11.57 -5.30
C ASN A 67 -12.57 12.77 -5.36
N GLY A 68 -12.05 13.98 -5.59
CA GLY A 68 -12.88 15.18 -5.74
C GLY A 68 -13.82 15.12 -6.95
N LEU A 69 -13.46 14.39 -8.01
CA LEU A 69 -14.27 14.28 -9.22
C LEU A 69 -15.39 13.23 -9.13
N THR A 70 -15.10 12.10 -8.48
CA THR A 70 -16.05 10.95 -8.47
C THR A 70 -16.64 10.64 -7.10
N GLY A 71 -16.17 11.30 -6.03
CA GLY A 71 -16.54 10.99 -4.64
C GLY A 71 -16.05 9.62 -4.14
N ARG A 72 -15.39 8.81 -4.99
CA ARG A 72 -14.97 7.44 -4.65
C ARG A 72 -13.57 7.42 -4.02
N PRO A 73 -13.27 6.48 -3.10
CA PRO A 73 -11.91 6.30 -2.58
C PRO A 73 -10.88 5.97 -3.68
N MET A 74 -9.76 6.69 -3.67
CA MET A 74 -8.59 6.47 -4.54
C MET A 74 -7.31 6.40 -3.73
N LEU A 75 -6.23 5.79 -4.24
CA LEU A 75 -4.94 5.79 -3.54
C LEU A 75 -4.46 7.22 -3.29
N ALA A 76 -4.06 7.50 -2.05
CA ALA A 76 -3.42 8.76 -1.67
C ALA A 76 -1.91 8.75 -1.94
N VAL A 77 -1.36 7.57 -2.23
CA VAL A 77 0.06 7.32 -2.44
C VAL A 77 0.57 8.15 -3.62
N ARG A 78 1.67 8.89 -3.42
CA ARG A 78 2.38 9.57 -4.53
C ARG A 78 2.84 8.55 -5.57
N GLY A 79 2.55 8.79 -6.84
CA GLY A 79 2.81 7.82 -7.93
C GLY A 79 1.77 6.70 -8.04
N GLY A 80 0.65 6.79 -7.30
CA GLY A 80 -0.46 5.85 -7.43
C GLY A 80 -0.08 4.42 -7.02
N PHE A 81 -0.51 3.44 -7.83
CA PHE A 81 -0.27 2.02 -7.53
C PHE A 81 1.22 1.65 -7.63
N ASP A 82 1.95 2.19 -8.61
CA ASP A 82 3.40 1.99 -8.75
C ASP A 82 4.15 2.44 -7.50
N GLY A 83 3.92 3.68 -7.05
CA GLY A 83 4.53 4.19 -5.81
C GLY A 83 4.15 3.37 -4.57
N ALA A 84 2.95 2.78 -4.55
CA ALA A 84 2.52 1.90 -3.47
C ALA A 84 3.27 0.56 -3.48
N VAL A 85 3.57 0.01 -4.66
CA VAL A 85 4.38 -1.21 -4.78
C VAL A 85 5.81 -0.93 -4.31
N ARG A 86 6.42 0.18 -4.73
CA ARG A 86 7.76 0.59 -4.26
C ARG A 86 7.84 0.69 -2.73
N GLN A 87 6.89 1.42 -2.12
CA GLN A 87 6.81 1.51 -0.65
C GLN A 87 6.60 0.14 0.00
N THR A 88 5.82 -0.75 -0.63
CA THR A 88 5.61 -2.12 -0.14
C THR A 88 6.91 -2.92 -0.14
N LEU A 89 7.65 -2.91 -1.24
CA LEU A 89 8.91 -3.65 -1.38
C LEU A 89 9.94 -3.15 -0.36
N SER A 90 10.14 -1.83 -0.25
CA SER A 90 11.01 -1.23 0.77
C SER A 90 10.57 -1.61 2.19
N LYS A 91 9.25 -1.54 2.47
CA LYS A 91 8.71 -1.88 3.78
C LYS A 91 8.85 -3.36 4.10
N LEU A 92 8.82 -4.26 3.12
CA LEU A 92 9.06 -5.69 3.28
C LEU A 92 10.55 -6.07 3.25
N LYS A 93 11.45 -5.10 3.05
CA LYS A 93 12.89 -5.29 2.90
C LYS A 93 13.24 -6.25 1.75
N VAL A 94 12.47 -6.16 0.66
CA VAL A 94 12.77 -6.88 -0.58
C VAL A 94 13.78 -6.05 -1.34
N ASP A 95 14.87 -6.68 -1.78
CA ASP A 95 15.81 -6.04 -2.70
C ASP A 95 15.22 -6.02 -4.11
N TRP A 96 15.06 -4.83 -4.67
CA TRP A 96 14.37 -4.60 -5.94
C TRP A 96 14.98 -3.45 -6.74
N ARG A 97 14.79 -3.49 -8.05
CA ARG A 97 15.18 -2.44 -9.01
C ARG A 97 14.05 -2.16 -9.98
N GLU A 98 14.05 -0.96 -10.55
CA GLU A 98 13.19 -0.65 -11.71
C GLU A 98 13.56 -1.60 -12.85
N SER A 99 12.56 -2.11 -13.57
CA SER A 99 12.81 -2.90 -14.78
C SER A 99 13.47 -2.06 -15.88
N ASP A 100 14.17 -2.72 -16.81
CA ASP A 100 14.80 -2.05 -17.94
C ASP A 100 13.82 -1.23 -18.78
N THR A 101 12.57 -1.67 -18.95
CA THR A 101 11.53 -0.92 -19.68
C THR A 101 11.21 0.41 -19.00
N VAL A 102 11.07 0.40 -17.67
CA VAL A 102 10.81 1.61 -16.88
C VAL A 102 12.03 2.54 -16.91
N ARG A 103 13.25 1.99 -16.84
CA ARG A 103 14.49 2.79 -16.99
C ARG A 103 14.60 3.43 -18.36
N GLN A 104 14.29 2.69 -19.43
CA GLN A 104 14.30 3.23 -20.79
C GLN A 104 13.28 4.35 -20.97
N TYR A 105 12.07 4.21 -20.42
CA TYR A 105 11.05 5.26 -20.45
C TYR A 105 11.53 6.51 -19.69
N ASN A 106 12.00 6.35 -18.45
CA ASN A 106 12.48 7.46 -17.63
C ASN A 106 13.70 8.17 -18.25
N ASN A 107 14.51 7.46 -19.03
CA ASN A 107 15.66 8.00 -19.76
C ASN A 107 15.31 8.51 -21.17
N GLY A 108 14.02 8.62 -21.51
CA GLY A 108 13.56 9.14 -22.80
C GLY A 108 13.85 8.24 -24.01
N ARG A 109 14.28 6.99 -23.78
CA ARG A 109 14.60 6.02 -24.84
C ARG A 109 13.35 5.33 -25.43
N THR A 110 12.21 5.44 -24.76
CA THR A 110 10.90 5.01 -25.27
C THR A 110 9.80 5.93 -24.74
N THR A 111 8.71 6.08 -25.50
CA THR A 111 7.51 6.81 -25.09
C THR A 111 6.41 5.87 -24.56
N GLN A 112 6.63 4.55 -24.61
CA GLN A 112 5.65 3.57 -24.18
C GLN A 112 5.57 3.49 -22.65
N VAL A 113 4.45 3.92 -22.09
CA VAL A 113 4.13 3.73 -20.66
C VAL A 113 3.43 2.38 -20.48
N GLN A 114 4.02 1.50 -19.68
CA GLN A 114 3.37 0.24 -19.32
C GLN A 114 2.21 0.48 -18.34
N ALA A 115 1.05 -0.11 -18.62
CA ALA A 115 -0.11 0.00 -17.74
C ALA A 115 0.10 -0.68 -16.38
N ASN A 116 0.86 -1.77 -16.35
CA ASN A 116 1.19 -2.51 -15.13
C ASN A 116 2.67 -2.28 -14.78
N PRO A 117 2.99 -1.89 -13.54
CA PRO A 117 4.38 -1.66 -13.16
C PRO A 117 5.13 -3.00 -13.04
N VAL A 118 6.35 -3.02 -13.57
CA VAL A 118 7.23 -4.19 -13.60
C VAL A 118 8.47 -3.89 -12.79
N PHE A 119 8.75 -4.76 -11.81
CA PHE A 119 9.90 -4.65 -10.91
C PHE A 119 10.78 -5.87 -11.01
N GLU A 120 12.09 -5.66 -11.01
CA GLU A 120 13.07 -6.73 -10.84
C GLU A 120 13.27 -6.98 -9.35
N VAL A 121 13.13 -8.22 -8.91
CA VAL A 121 13.35 -8.62 -7.51
C VAL A 121 14.52 -9.59 -7.43
N GLN A 122 15.46 -9.33 -6.52
CA GLN A 122 16.65 -10.17 -6.36
C GLN A 122 16.42 -11.38 -5.45
N SER A 123 15.30 -11.38 -4.73
CA SER A 123 14.91 -12.42 -3.79
C SER A 123 13.53 -12.98 -4.15
N ARG A 124 13.18 -14.14 -3.57
CA ARG A 124 11.86 -14.75 -3.78
C ARG A 124 10.75 -13.81 -3.29
N PHE A 125 9.95 -13.29 -4.21
CA PHE A 125 8.75 -12.50 -3.91
C PHE A 125 7.51 -13.08 -4.60
N ASN A 126 6.70 -13.82 -3.85
CA ASN A 126 5.51 -14.51 -4.38
C ASN A 126 4.20 -13.75 -4.12
N ARG A 127 4.27 -12.54 -3.55
CA ARG A 127 3.08 -11.83 -3.09
C ARG A 127 2.45 -11.09 -4.27
N LYS A 128 1.22 -11.46 -4.64
CA LYS A 128 0.46 -10.71 -5.64
C LYS A 128 0.03 -9.35 -5.06
N LEU A 129 0.43 -8.27 -5.74
CA LEU A 129 0.00 -6.91 -5.42
C LEU A 129 -0.89 -6.40 -6.55
N ARG A 130 -2.07 -5.91 -6.21
CA ARG A 130 -3.12 -5.47 -7.14
C ARG A 130 -3.87 -4.27 -6.59
N TYR A 131 -4.32 -3.40 -7.48
CA TYR A 131 -5.26 -2.34 -7.16
C TYR A 131 -6.20 -2.12 -8.34
N ARG A 132 -7.50 -2.41 -8.14
CA ARG A 132 -8.50 -2.40 -9.22
C ARG A 132 -8.05 -3.31 -10.38
N ASN A 133 -7.89 -2.77 -11.58
CA ASN A 133 -7.43 -3.47 -12.78
C ASN A 133 -5.90 -3.52 -12.93
N LEU A 134 -5.15 -2.92 -12.01
CA LEU A 134 -3.68 -2.93 -12.03
C LEU A 134 -3.12 -4.09 -11.22
N GLU A 135 -2.06 -4.71 -11.73
CA GLU A 135 -1.32 -5.78 -11.06
C GLU A 135 0.18 -5.57 -11.27
N ALA A 136 0.95 -5.65 -10.19
CA ALA A 136 2.40 -5.52 -10.27
C ALA A 136 3.02 -6.83 -10.78
N ARG A 137 3.96 -6.74 -11.71
CA ARG A 137 4.74 -7.88 -12.18
C ARG A 137 6.11 -7.87 -11.53
N PHE A 138 6.59 -9.06 -11.18
CA PHE A 138 7.88 -9.26 -10.56
C PHE A 138 8.70 -10.23 -11.41
N GLU A 139 9.84 -9.76 -11.87
CA GLU A 139 10.75 -10.49 -12.74
C GLU A 139 12.06 -10.76 -11.99
N LYS A 140 12.80 -11.78 -12.43
CA LYS A 140 14.15 -12.02 -11.94
C LYS A 140 15.13 -11.23 -12.81
N PRO A 141 16.23 -10.72 -12.25
CA PRO A 141 17.29 -10.13 -13.08
C PRO A 141 17.78 -11.18 -14.09
N TYR A 142 17.97 -10.74 -15.33
CA TYR A 142 18.72 -11.51 -16.31
C TYR A 142 20.15 -11.69 -15.77
N ALA A 143 20.61 -12.94 -15.73
CA ALA A 143 21.96 -13.29 -15.32
C ALA A 143 22.97 -12.86 -16.40
#